data_AF-A0A2G4HY06-F1
#
_entry.id   AF-A0A2G4HY06-F1
#
_cell.length_a   1.000
_cell.length_b   1.000
_cell.length_c   1.000
_cell.angle_alpha   90.00
_cell.angle_beta   90.00
_cell.angle_gamma   90.00
#
_symmetry.space_group_name_H-M   'P 1'
#
loop_
_entity.id
_entity.type
_entity.pdbx_description
1 polymer ?
#
loop_
_entity_poly.entity_id
_entity_poly.type
_entity_poly.pdbx_seq_one_letter_code
_entity_poly.pdbx_strand_id
1 'polypeptide(L)'
;MTRSRTRSADGINDSSGSSPMKLKTAQSFSPELQRLVTAAHAQLTASRAVERLWARDHRLWKEDPTDITNRLGWLTIVGEMEAHAEELHVFANSVKNRGIRDVILLGMGGSSLGPEVLRASFASSRGFPRLWVLDSTIPGRVRQTTEAIDPARSLFILASKSGGTIEVLSLFGHFWELVHQTPGHQGGEQFIAITDPGTGLEKLAAEHRFGRVFTSPADIGGRYSVLSYFGLVPAALTGIDVAQLLARAAMMVRICQVQAPLAHNPGADLGAAMASLAQAGRNKVTIITSPQIAAFGLWAEQLLAESTGKEGTGLIPVANEPSVSAKAYGQDRLFVYLRLKNDENRRLDQQVAKLAREGHPVLTVTLQDRYDLGAEFFRWEVATAVAGHLLGIQPFDQPNVQESKDNTARVLKTVQSTGKLPKQTTVTPAKAAAQLKRHCRPGIYVAILAYTTPSPKMEQALRALRRALVSHHHVTTTAGYGPRYLHSTGQLHKGGPKSGIFLQLIDQMSPDLAIPGAVFTFGTLARAQAAGDIQALHAHGQEAIVMPLGKNPFVAIQALTKSLTPRTKVRPSTSTRSKTRGSSQK
;
A
#
# COMPACT_ATOMS: atom_id res chain seq x y z
N MET A 1 -50.46 -61.82 15.51
CA MET A 1 -49.30 -61.07 14.98
C MET A 1 -49.49 -59.61 15.30
N THR A 2 -48.87 -59.18 16.39
CA THR A 2 -48.82 -57.83 16.94
C THR A 2 -47.87 -56.96 16.12
N ARG A 3 -48.31 -55.80 15.60
CA ARG A 3 -47.39 -54.74 15.21
C ARG A 3 -47.86 -53.37 15.69
N SER A 4 -46.94 -52.79 16.47
CA SER A 4 -46.97 -51.54 17.20
C SER A 4 -46.88 -50.33 16.28
N ARG A 5 -47.54 -49.24 16.71
CA ARG A 5 -47.36 -47.87 16.22
C ARG A 5 -46.10 -47.26 16.85
N THR A 6 -45.27 -46.61 16.04
CA THR A 6 -44.37 -45.55 16.52
C THR A 6 -44.50 -44.33 15.62
N ARG A 7 -44.73 -43.18 16.27
CA ARG A 7 -44.68 -41.83 15.72
C ARG A 7 -43.21 -41.43 15.56
N SER A 8 -42.90 -40.62 14.55
CA SER A 8 -41.78 -39.68 14.57
C SER A 8 -42.30 -38.33 14.13
N ALA A 9 -42.23 -37.36 15.06
CA ALA A 9 -42.49 -35.95 14.84
C ALA A 9 -41.14 -35.22 14.73
N ASP A 10 -41.21 -34.06 14.06
CA ASP A 10 -40.28 -32.92 14.10
C ASP A 10 -38.93 -33.13 13.38
N GLY A 11 -38.57 -32.40 12.32
CA GLY A 11 -38.85 -30.99 12.03
C GLY A 11 -37.60 -30.16 12.33
N ILE A 12 -36.54 -30.29 11.52
CA ILE A 12 -35.39 -29.38 11.56
C ILE A 12 -35.24 -28.75 10.18
N ASN A 13 -35.53 -27.45 10.19
CA ASN A 13 -35.49 -26.52 9.08
C ASN A 13 -34.02 -26.15 8.83
N ASP A 14 -33.42 -26.66 7.76
CA ASP A 14 -32.07 -26.27 7.32
C ASP A 14 -32.15 -24.87 6.70
N SER A 15 -31.85 -23.86 7.52
CA SER A 15 -31.78 -22.45 7.14
C SER A 15 -30.34 -21.96 7.24
N SER A 16 -29.43 -22.62 6.52
CA SER A 16 -28.06 -22.15 6.29
C SER A 16 -27.89 -21.59 4.88
N GLY A 17 -28.71 -20.59 4.53
CA GLY A 17 -28.65 -19.87 3.27
C GLY A 17 -27.44 -18.94 3.17
N SER A 18 -26.26 -19.48 2.87
CA SER A 18 -25.17 -18.69 2.27
C SER A 18 -25.14 -18.94 0.76
N SER A 19 -25.70 -17.99 0.00
CA SER A 19 -25.61 -18.04 -1.45
C SER A 19 -24.13 -17.91 -1.86
N PRO A 20 -23.57 -18.78 -2.72
CA PRO A 20 -22.17 -18.69 -3.11
C PRO A 20 -21.90 -17.32 -3.74
N MET A 21 -20.85 -16.65 -3.28
CA MET A 21 -20.41 -15.36 -3.81
C MET A 21 -20.18 -15.47 -5.32
N LYS A 22 -21.11 -14.93 -6.13
CA LYS A 22 -20.86 -14.73 -7.56
C LYS A 22 -19.90 -13.57 -7.71
N LEU A 23 -18.60 -13.88 -7.74
CA LEU A 23 -17.56 -12.93 -8.16
C LEU A 23 -17.89 -12.43 -9.57
N LYS A 24 -18.34 -11.17 -9.66
CA LYS A 24 -18.62 -10.54 -10.95
C LYS A 24 -17.39 -9.80 -11.41
N THR A 25 -16.60 -10.48 -12.24
CA THR A 25 -15.49 -9.89 -12.97
C THR A 25 -15.95 -9.55 -14.39
N ALA A 26 -15.70 -8.33 -14.84
CA ALA A 26 -15.93 -7.89 -16.22
C ALA A 26 -14.61 -7.40 -16.83
N GLN A 27 -14.37 -7.74 -18.09
CA GLN A 27 -13.14 -7.37 -18.80
C GLN A 27 -13.48 -6.66 -20.12
N SER A 28 -12.61 -5.75 -20.55
CA SER A 28 -12.72 -4.99 -21.80
C SER A 28 -11.54 -5.24 -22.73
N PHE A 29 -10.89 -6.40 -22.59
CA PHE A 29 -9.69 -6.74 -23.34
C PHE A 29 -10.03 -6.93 -24.82
N SER A 30 -9.16 -6.40 -25.69
CA SER A 30 -9.26 -6.70 -27.13
C SER A 30 -9.02 -8.20 -27.37
N PRO A 31 -9.45 -8.75 -28.52
CA PRO A 31 -9.18 -10.15 -28.85
C PRO A 31 -7.68 -10.51 -28.79
N GLU A 32 -6.82 -9.56 -29.12
CA GLU A 32 -5.37 -9.73 -29.00
C GLU A 32 -4.91 -9.89 -27.55
N LEU A 33 -5.36 -8.99 -26.66
CA LEU A 33 -5.02 -9.07 -25.24
C LEU A 33 -5.62 -10.33 -24.59
N GLN A 34 -6.83 -10.74 -25.00
CA GLN A 34 -7.44 -11.98 -24.53
C GLN A 34 -6.60 -13.21 -24.89
N ARG A 35 -6.03 -13.24 -26.11
CA ARG A 35 -5.12 -14.33 -26.52
C ARG A 35 -3.87 -14.39 -25.65
N LEU A 36 -3.30 -13.26 -25.24
CA LEU A 36 -2.15 -13.22 -24.32
C LEU A 36 -2.50 -13.85 -22.97
N VAL A 37 -3.67 -13.51 -22.41
CA VAL A 37 -4.12 -14.10 -21.14
C VAL A 37 -4.38 -15.60 -21.29
N THR A 38 -5.04 -16.02 -22.38
CA THR A 38 -5.25 -17.45 -22.66
C THR A 38 -3.94 -18.22 -22.82
N ALA A 39 -2.93 -17.63 -23.49
CA ALA A 39 -1.60 -18.24 -23.59
C ALA A 39 -0.91 -18.35 -22.22
N ALA A 40 -1.04 -17.34 -21.37
CA ALA A 40 -0.54 -17.41 -19.99
C ALA A 40 -1.25 -18.48 -19.16
N HIS A 41 -2.56 -18.67 -19.33
CA HIS A 41 -3.28 -19.79 -18.72
C HIS A 41 -2.70 -21.13 -19.17
N ALA A 42 -2.45 -21.32 -20.47
CA ALA A 42 -1.84 -22.55 -20.97
C ALA A 42 -0.45 -22.80 -20.39
N GLN A 43 0.37 -21.76 -20.24
CA GLN A 43 1.68 -21.85 -19.59
C GLN A 43 1.57 -22.25 -18.11
N LEU A 44 0.64 -21.65 -17.35
CA LEU A 44 0.40 -21.98 -15.96
C LEU A 44 -0.12 -23.42 -15.77
N THR A 45 -0.97 -23.89 -16.68
CA THR A 45 -1.43 -25.28 -16.70
C THR A 45 -0.26 -26.23 -16.98
N ALA A 46 0.56 -25.93 -18.00
CA ALA A 46 1.71 -26.75 -18.34
C ALA A 46 2.75 -26.82 -17.21
N SER A 47 2.98 -25.73 -16.49
CA SER A 47 3.90 -25.69 -15.34
C SER A 47 3.28 -26.19 -14.03
N ARG A 48 1.99 -26.58 -14.04
CA ARG A 48 1.21 -26.98 -12.85
C ARG A 48 1.29 -25.93 -11.73
N ALA A 49 1.29 -24.64 -12.10
CA ALA A 49 1.63 -23.54 -11.19
C ALA A 49 0.75 -23.48 -9.95
N VAL A 50 -0.57 -23.65 -10.09
CA VAL A 50 -1.51 -23.64 -8.96
C VAL A 50 -1.26 -24.81 -8.02
N GLU A 51 -1.11 -26.01 -8.56
CA GLU A 51 -0.81 -27.22 -7.77
C GLU A 51 0.50 -27.07 -6.98
N ARG A 52 1.56 -26.59 -7.64
CA ARG A 52 2.88 -26.40 -7.04
C ARG A 52 2.88 -25.29 -5.99
N LEU A 53 2.12 -24.22 -6.20
CA LEU A 53 1.91 -23.18 -5.19
C LEU A 53 1.30 -23.77 -3.92
N TRP A 54 0.21 -24.54 -4.04
CA TRP A 54 -0.46 -25.16 -2.90
C TRP A 54 0.37 -26.26 -2.24
N ALA A 55 1.21 -26.97 -3.01
CA ALA A 55 2.19 -27.92 -2.50
C ALA A 55 3.43 -27.24 -1.86
N ARG A 56 3.47 -25.91 -1.82
CA ARG A 56 4.61 -25.11 -1.34
C ARG A 56 5.94 -25.45 -2.04
N ASP A 57 5.90 -25.85 -3.32
CA ASP A 57 7.07 -26.21 -4.10
C ASP A 57 7.84 -24.95 -4.54
N HIS A 58 8.94 -24.64 -3.84
CA HIS A 58 9.76 -23.44 -4.10
C HIS A 58 10.30 -23.37 -5.52
N ARG A 59 10.55 -24.52 -6.16
CA ARG A 59 11.04 -24.63 -7.55
C ARG A 59 10.03 -24.09 -8.56
N LEU A 60 8.84 -23.69 -8.13
CA LEU A 60 7.92 -22.92 -8.97
C LEU A 60 8.56 -21.60 -9.39
N TRP A 61 9.38 -20.97 -8.54
CA TRP A 61 10.02 -19.68 -8.86
C TRP A 61 11.52 -19.79 -9.11
N LYS A 62 12.26 -20.47 -8.22
CA LYS A 62 13.72 -20.67 -8.33
C LYS A 62 14.14 -22.02 -7.70
N GLU A 63 15.21 -22.61 -8.21
CA GLU A 63 15.80 -23.84 -7.65
C GLU A 63 16.38 -23.61 -6.25
N ASP A 64 16.90 -22.41 -5.97
CA ASP A 64 17.35 -22.05 -4.62
C ASP A 64 16.13 -21.85 -3.69
N PRO A 65 16.02 -22.61 -2.59
CA PRO A 65 14.92 -22.46 -1.63
C PRO A 65 15.03 -21.21 -0.74
N THR A 66 16.18 -20.52 -0.74
CA THR A 66 16.47 -19.39 0.15
C THR A 66 15.37 -18.34 0.09
N ASP A 67 14.88 -17.91 1.26
CA ASP A 67 13.75 -17.01 1.44
C ASP A 67 12.39 -17.45 0.84
N ILE A 68 12.27 -18.53 0.05
CA ILE A 68 10.98 -19.01 -0.46
C ILE A 68 10.28 -19.89 0.58
N THR A 69 10.96 -20.95 1.03
CA THR A 69 10.35 -22.00 1.86
C THR A 69 9.82 -21.47 3.19
N ASN A 70 10.42 -20.38 3.69
CA ASN A 70 10.01 -19.66 4.88
C ASN A 70 9.08 -18.47 4.58
N ARG A 71 8.31 -18.47 3.49
CA ARG A 71 7.40 -17.36 3.11
C ARG A 71 6.05 -17.80 2.54
N LEU A 72 5.67 -19.06 2.74
CA LEU A 72 4.43 -19.65 2.18
C LEU A 72 3.35 -19.96 3.23
N GLY A 73 3.53 -19.55 4.49
CA GLY A 73 2.55 -19.76 5.56
C GLY A 73 1.21 -19.03 5.33
N TRP A 74 1.21 -17.96 4.52
CA TRP A 74 0.01 -17.19 4.19
C TRP A 74 -1.06 -18.01 3.46
N LEU A 75 -0.70 -19.14 2.84
CA LEU A 75 -1.65 -20.03 2.17
C LEU A 75 -2.65 -20.67 3.14
N THR A 76 -2.27 -20.87 4.42
CA THR A 76 -3.11 -21.55 5.42
C THR A 76 -3.57 -20.64 6.56
N ILE A 77 -3.00 -19.44 6.68
CA ILE A 77 -3.23 -18.54 7.82
C ILE A 77 -4.69 -18.21 8.08
N VAL A 78 -5.54 -18.18 7.04
CA VAL A 78 -6.97 -17.86 7.19
C VAL A 78 -7.66 -18.89 8.08
N GLY A 79 -7.42 -20.18 7.86
CA GLY A 79 -8.05 -21.25 8.65
C GLY A 79 -7.54 -21.28 10.09
N GLU A 80 -6.26 -20.96 10.30
CA GLU A 80 -5.68 -20.79 11.64
C GLU A 80 -6.35 -19.61 12.37
N MET A 81 -6.48 -18.46 11.69
CA MET A 81 -7.05 -17.27 12.29
C MET A 81 -8.56 -17.34 12.54
N GLU A 82 -9.31 -18.17 11.80
CA GLU A 82 -10.71 -18.46 12.09
C GLU A 82 -10.88 -19.02 13.52
N ALA A 83 -9.94 -19.85 13.98
CA ALA A 83 -9.96 -20.40 15.34
C ALA A 83 -9.64 -19.36 16.43
N HIS A 84 -8.98 -18.25 16.08
CA HIS A 84 -8.61 -17.17 17.00
C HIS A 84 -9.55 -15.96 16.94
N ALA A 85 -10.60 -16.00 16.11
CA ALA A 85 -11.51 -14.85 15.95
C ALA A 85 -12.20 -14.46 17.26
N GLU A 86 -12.61 -15.43 18.08
CA GLU A 86 -13.24 -15.18 19.38
C GLU A 86 -12.25 -14.60 20.41
N GLU A 87 -11.00 -15.09 20.43
CA GLU A 87 -9.94 -14.53 21.29
C GLU A 87 -9.74 -13.04 20.98
N LEU A 88 -9.68 -12.67 19.71
CA LEU A 88 -9.55 -11.29 19.28
C LEU A 88 -10.77 -10.43 19.66
N HIS A 89 -11.98 -11.00 19.56
CA HIS A 89 -13.21 -10.34 19.99
C HIS A 89 -13.20 -10.04 21.50
N VAL A 90 -12.84 -11.04 22.32
CA VAL A 90 -12.73 -10.89 23.78
C VAL A 90 -11.66 -9.86 24.14
N PHE A 91 -10.49 -9.93 23.51
CA PHE A 91 -9.41 -8.97 23.74
C PHE A 91 -9.84 -7.54 23.41
N ALA A 92 -10.46 -7.33 22.24
CA ALA A 92 -10.93 -6.01 21.83
C ALA A 92 -11.99 -5.43 22.78
N ASN A 93 -12.93 -6.25 23.26
CA ASN A 93 -13.91 -5.82 24.25
C ASN A 93 -13.26 -5.47 25.60
N SER A 94 -12.21 -6.19 26.02
CA SER A 94 -11.50 -5.84 27.25
C SER A 94 -10.82 -4.46 27.14
N VAL A 95 -10.20 -4.14 26.00
CA VAL A 95 -9.61 -2.83 25.72
C VAL A 95 -10.67 -1.74 25.69
N LYS A 96 -11.82 -1.99 25.05
CA LYS A 96 -12.98 -1.09 25.08
C LYS A 96 -13.47 -0.83 26.51
N ASN A 97 -13.61 -1.86 27.33
CA ASN A 97 -14.11 -1.76 28.71
C ASN A 97 -13.11 -1.03 29.64
N ARG A 98 -11.81 -1.06 29.34
CA ARG A 98 -10.79 -0.22 29.99
C ARG A 98 -10.93 1.27 29.68
N GLY A 99 -11.81 1.66 28.75
CA GLY A 99 -12.03 3.06 28.39
C GLY A 99 -10.94 3.65 27.48
N ILE A 100 -10.18 2.79 26.79
CA ILE A 100 -9.22 3.21 25.76
C ILE A 100 -9.97 3.88 24.60
N ARG A 101 -9.49 5.05 24.21
CA ARG A 101 -10.10 5.91 23.17
C ARG A 101 -9.33 5.87 21.85
N ASP A 102 -8.03 5.65 21.93
CA ASP A 102 -7.13 5.68 20.79
C ASP A 102 -6.20 4.46 20.80
N VAL A 103 -6.04 3.85 19.64
CA VAL A 103 -5.05 2.79 19.37
C VAL A 103 -4.05 3.38 18.39
N ILE A 104 -2.77 3.37 18.72
CA ILE A 104 -1.70 3.89 17.88
C ILE A 104 -0.84 2.72 17.42
N LEU A 105 -0.94 2.38 16.15
CA LEU A 105 -0.10 1.36 15.53
C LEU A 105 1.22 1.99 15.08
N LEU A 106 2.31 1.48 15.63
CA LEU A 106 3.70 1.80 15.30
C LEU A 106 4.24 0.66 14.43
N GLY A 107 4.25 0.85 13.11
CA GLY A 107 4.61 -0.19 12.17
C GLY A 107 5.06 0.36 10.83
N MET A 108 5.72 -0.48 10.03
CA MET A 108 6.18 -0.11 8.68
C MET A 108 5.76 -1.17 7.67
N GLY A 109 5.53 -0.75 6.42
CA GLY A 109 5.21 -1.63 5.30
C GLY A 109 4.01 -2.52 5.62
N GLY A 110 4.24 -3.85 5.58
CA GLY A 110 3.18 -4.85 5.72
C GLY A 110 2.48 -4.82 7.08
N SER A 111 3.20 -4.40 8.13
CA SER A 111 2.66 -4.21 9.47
C SER A 111 1.79 -2.97 9.62
N SER A 112 1.67 -2.13 8.58
CA SER A 112 0.94 -0.85 8.63
C SER A 112 -0.10 -0.67 7.51
N LEU A 113 0.21 -1.11 6.28
CA LEU A 113 -0.63 -0.83 5.12
C LEU A 113 -1.94 -1.64 5.10
N GLY A 114 -1.90 -2.91 5.51
CA GLY A 114 -3.13 -3.71 5.72
C GLY A 114 -4.07 -3.09 6.77
N PRO A 115 -3.56 -2.80 7.99
CA PRO A 115 -4.31 -2.04 9.00
C PRO A 115 -4.83 -0.69 8.50
N GLU A 116 -4.06 0.06 7.71
CA GLU A 116 -4.48 1.34 7.13
C GLU A 116 -5.67 1.17 6.17
N VAL A 117 -5.67 0.12 5.34
CA VAL A 117 -6.81 -0.21 4.47
C VAL A 117 -8.06 -0.48 5.30
N LEU A 118 -7.95 -1.33 6.33
CA LEU A 118 -9.08 -1.67 7.18
C LEU A 118 -9.60 -0.44 7.94
N ARG A 119 -8.71 0.35 8.54
CA ARG A 119 -9.05 1.61 9.23
C ARG A 119 -9.74 2.63 8.33
N ALA A 120 -9.25 2.80 7.11
CA ALA A 120 -9.81 3.78 6.18
C ALA A 120 -11.13 3.30 5.57
N SER A 121 -11.29 1.98 5.44
CA SER A 121 -12.49 1.40 4.84
C SER A 121 -13.61 1.26 5.87
N PHE A 122 -13.30 0.89 7.10
CA PHE A 122 -14.24 0.73 8.20
C PHE A 122 -14.09 1.87 9.21
N ALA A 123 -15.17 2.57 9.52
CA ALA A 123 -15.17 3.46 10.68
C ALA A 123 -15.11 2.62 11.96
N SER A 124 -14.46 3.15 13.01
CA SER A 124 -14.51 2.50 14.33
C SER A 124 -15.96 2.32 14.78
N SER A 125 -16.29 1.12 15.23
CA SER A 125 -17.60 0.80 15.78
C SER A 125 -17.88 1.60 17.06
N ARG A 126 -19.14 1.87 17.36
CA ARG A 126 -19.53 2.68 18.52
C ARG A 126 -18.94 2.10 19.82
N GLY A 127 -18.21 2.94 20.55
CA GLY A 127 -17.58 2.60 21.81
C GLY A 127 -16.23 1.88 21.68
N PHE A 128 -15.78 1.53 20.47
CA PHE A 128 -14.42 1.05 20.23
C PHE A 128 -13.47 2.23 19.95
N PRO A 129 -12.17 2.09 20.25
CA PRO A 129 -11.20 3.15 20.01
C PRO A 129 -11.02 3.51 18.53
N ARG A 130 -10.53 4.72 18.28
CA ARG A 130 -10.02 5.15 16.98
C ARG A 130 -8.66 4.53 16.75
N LEU A 131 -8.39 4.05 15.54
CA LEU A 131 -7.04 3.61 15.18
C LEU A 131 -6.27 4.76 14.50
N TRP A 132 -5.00 4.89 14.83
CA TRP A 132 -4.01 5.75 14.19
C TRP A 132 -2.90 4.87 13.65
N VAL A 133 -2.73 4.82 12.33
CA VAL A 133 -1.56 4.18 11.73
C VAL A 133 -0.43 5.20 11.63
N LEU A 134 0.64 4.96 12.37
CA LEU A 134 1.84 5.79 12.39
C LEU A 134 3.03 5.02 11.82
N ASP A 135 3.18 5.16 10.50
CA ASP A 135 4.20 4.53 9.66
C ASP A 135 5.15 5.58 9.06
N SER A 136 5.40 6.64 9.82
CA SER A 136 6.30 7.71 9.43
C SER A 136 7.06 8.27 10.63
N THR A 137 8.35 8.49 10.43
CA THR A 137 9.27 9.17 11.37
C THR A 137 9.40 10.66 11.07
N ILE A 138 8.63 11.20 10.13
CA ILE A 138 8.63 12.64 9.86
C ILE A 138 8.18 13.38 11.13
N PRO A 139 8.98 14.31 11.70
CA PRO A 139 8.67 14.94 12.98
C PRO A 139 7.28 15.57 13.04
N GLY A 140 6.85 16.24 11.97
CA GLY A 140 5.52 16.83 11.92
C GLY A 140 4.39 15.81 11.96
N ARG A 141 4.58 14.60 11.42
CA ARG A 141 3.58 13.53 11.51
C ARG A 141 3.53 12.93 12.92
N VAL A 142 4.69 12.74 13.55
CA VAL A 142 4.77 12.27 14.94
C VAL A 142 4.05 13.27 15.88
N ARG A 143 4.31 14.57 15.74
CA ARG A 143 3.60 15.62 16.51
C ARG A 143 2.10 15.60 16.29
N GLN A 144 1.64 15.57 15.03
CA GLN A 144 0.21 15.51 14.73
C GLN A 144 -0.49 14.35 15.45
N THR A 145 0.16 13.18 15.54
CA THR A 145 -0.39 12.05 16.28
C THR A 145 -0.33 12.29 17.79
N THR A 146 0.79 12.77 18.33
CA THR A 146 0.94 13.10 19.75
C THR A 146 -0.10 14.12 20.23
N GLU A 147 -0.37 15.17 19.45
CA GLU A 147 -1.33 16.23 19.78
C GLU A 147 -2.80 15.78 19.68
N ALA A 148 -3.09 14.68 18.98
CA ALA A 148 -4.45 14.23 18.69
C ALA A 148 -5.00 13.16 19.64
N ILE A 149 -4.16 12.65 20.55
CA ILE A 149 -4.47 11.55 21.46
C ILE A 149 -4.42 11.99 22.93
N ASP A 150 -5.08 11.23 23.79
CA ASP A 150 -4.90 11.26 25.23
C ASP A 150 -3.99 10.09 25.63
N PRO A 151 -2.71 10.32 26.00
CA PRO A 151 -1.77 9.23 26.24
C PRO A 151 -2.21 8.29 27.37
N ALA A 152 -2.91 8.77 28.41
CA ALA A 152 -3.40 7.94 29.51
C ALA A 152 -4.57 7.02 29.09
N ARG A 153 -5.25 7.33 27.97
CA ARG A 153 -6.35 6.55 27.40
C ARG A 153 -6.02 5.96 26.04
N SER A 154 -4.74 5.75 25.78
CA SER A 154 -4.23 5.22 24.52
C SER A 154 -3.63 3.82 24.68
N LEU A 155 -3.75 3.00 23.64
CA LEU A 155 -3.05 1.71 23.51
C LEU A 155 -2.08 1.79 22.33
N PHE A 156 -0.84 1.35 22.51
CA PHE A 156 0.21 1.40 21.49
C PHE A 156 0.51 -0.01 21.01
N ILE A 157 0.46 -0.23 19.70
CA ILE A 157 0.80 -1.50 19.06
C ILE A 157 2.17 -1.35 18.41
N LEU A 158 3.18 -2.05 18.92
CA LEU A 158 4.45 -2.20 18.23
C LEU A 158 4.34 -3.38 17.27
N ALA A 159 4.30 -3.10 15.98
CA ALA A 159 4.12 -4.11 14.94
C ALA A 159 5.40 -4.18 14.07
N SER A 160 6.22 -5.21 14.31
CA SER A 160 7.45 -5.42 13.55
C SER A 160 7.86 -6.89 13.56
N LYS A 161 7.74 -7.55 12.40
CA LYS A 161 8.15 -8.95 12.20
C LYS A 161 9.54 -9.26 12.73
N SER A 162 10.54 -8.43 12.37
CA SER A 162 11.94 -8.62 12.77
C SER A 162 12.26 -8.17 14.20
N GLY A 163 11.35 -7.44 14.84
CA GLY A 163 11.59 -6.71 16.09
C GLY A 163 12.66 -5.61 16.08
N GLY A 164 13.42 -5.42 15.00
CA GLY A 164 14.56 -4.48 14.93
C GLY A 164 14.35 -3.25 14.04
N THR A 165 13.12 -2.99 13.60
CA THR A 165 12.82 -1.87 12.67
C THR A 165 13.06 -0.52 13.34
N ILE A 166 14.08 0.22 12.91
CA ILE A 166 14.55 1.47 13.55
C ILE A 166 13.43 2.49 13.73
N GLU A 167 12.52 2.59 12.78
CA GLU A 167 11.41 3.52 12.86
C GLU A 167 10.42 3.15 13.97
N VAL A 168 10.10 1.86 14.11
CA VAL A 168 9.21 1.35 15.17
C VAL A 168 9.86 1.58 16.54
N LEU A 169 11.15 1.29 16.68
CA LEU A 169 11.88 1.51 17.94
C LEU A 169 12.02 3.00 18.30
N SER A 170 12.21 3.87 17.30
CA SER A 170 12.28 5.32 17.53
C SER A 170 10.92 5.87 17.98
N LEU A 171 9.84 5.42 17.35
CA LEU A 171 8.48 5.78 17.75
C LEU A 171 8.14 5.22 19.14
N PHE A 172 8.56 4.00 19.45
CA PHE A 172 8.41 3.42 20.78
C PHE A 172 9.09 4.29 21.85
N GLY A 173 10.36 4.66 21.66
CA GLY A 173 11.06 5.51 22.62
C GLY A 173 10.33 6.83 22.90
N HIS A 174 9.77 7.45 21.86
CA HIS A 174 8.96 8.67 22.00
C HIS A 174 7.67 8.45 22.79
N PHE A 175 6.85 7.46 22.42
CA PHE A 175 5.57 7.23 23.08
C PHE A 175 5.71 6.60 24.46
N TRP A 176 6.76 5.80 24.69
CA TRP A 176 7.08 5.26 26.00
C TRP A 176 7.31 6.40 27.00
N GLU A 177 8.18 7.36 26.67
CA GLU A 177 8.45 8.52 27.52
C GLU A 177 7.19 9.36 27.73
N LEU A 178 6.45 9.66 26.65
CA LEU A 178 5.22 10.44 26.72
C LEU A 178 4.18 9.82 27.67
N VAL A 179 3.98 8.50 27.59
CA VAL A 179 3.04 7.78 28.46
C VAL A 179 3.49 7.87 29.92
N HIS A 180 4.77 7.64 30.21
CA HIS A 180 5.29 7.66 31.59
C HIS A 180 5.29 9.07 32.21
N GLN A 181 5.29 10.12 31.39
CA GLN A 181 5.12 11.50 31.85
C GLN A 181 3.65 11.91 32.02
N THR A 182 2.70 11.10 31.55
CA THR A 182 1.27 11.45 31.57
C THR A 182 0.60 10.93 32.85
N PRO A 183 -0.01 11.80 33.69
CA PRO A 183 -0.74 11.36 34.88
C PRO A 183 -1.85 10.36 34.55
N GLY A 184 -1.96 9.28 35.33
CA GLY A 184 -2.97 8.25 35.14
C GLY A 184 -2.61 7.18 34.11
N HIS A 185 -1.36 7.13 33.64
CA HIS A 185 -0.87 6.05 32.77
C HIS A 185 -0.90 4.68 33.46
N GLN A 186 -0.93 3.61 32.65
CA GLN A 186 -0.86 2.21 33.08
C GLN A 186 0.49 1.56 32.74
N GLY A 187 1.48 2.37 32.35
CA GLY A 187 2.83 1.91 32.03
C GLY A 187 2.84 0.92 30.87
N GLY A 188 3.54 -0.21 31.05
CA GLY A 188 3.64 -1.30 30.06
C GLY A 188 2.30 -1.87 29.58
N GLU A 189 1.26 -1.85 30.42
CA GLU A 189 -0.08 -2.36 30.08
C GLU A 189 -0.78 -1.57 28.95
N GLN A 190 -0.25 -0.39 28.60
CA GLN A 190 -0.69 0.41 27.44
C GLN A 190 0.04 0.04 26.14
N PHE A 191 0.94 -0.94 26.17
CA PHE A 191 1.71 -1.37 25.01
C PHE A 191 1.42 -2.84 24.73
N ILE A 192 1.31 -3.18 23.45
CA ILE A 192 1.26 -4.55 22.96
C ILE A 192 2.27 -4.74 21.82
N ALA A 193 2.70 -5.97 21.61
CA ALA A 193 3.59 -6.33 20.51
C ALA A 193 2.93 -7.31 19.54
N ILE A 194 3.18 -7.12 18.24
CA ILE A 194 2.91 -8.09 17.18
C ILE A 194 4.23 -8.35 16.46
N THR A 195 4.74 -9.58 16.56
CA THR A 195 6.10 -9.93 16.11
C THR A 195 6.23 -11.42 15.79
N ASP A 196 7.39 -11.84 15.26
CA ASP A 196 7.70 -13.28 15.16
C ASP A 196 8.20 -13.83 16.52
N PRO A 197 8.04 -15.15 16.76
CA PRO A 197 8.63 -15.83 17.91
C PRO A 197 10.15 -15.64 18.01
N GLY A 198 10.65 -15.44 19.22
CA GLY A 198 12.07 -15.33 19.56
C GLY A 198 12.73 -13.99 19.25
N THR A 199 11.96 -12.98 18.81
CA THR A 199 12.51 -11.70 18.33
C THR A 199 12.92 -10.75 19.45
N GLY A 200 13.74 -9.75 19.12
CA GLY A 200 14.11 -8.69 20.07
C GLY A 200 12.91 -7.88 20.60
N LEU A 201 11.84 -7.76 19.81
CA LEU A 201 10.61 -7.10 20.24
C LEU A 201 9.81 -7.94 21.25
N GLU A 202 9.83 -9.27 21.15
CA GLU A 202 9.23 -10.13 22.18
C GLU A 202 9.97 -9.99 23.52
N LYS A 203 11.31 -9.95 23.48
CA LYS A 203 12.13 -9.70 24.69
C LYS A 203 11.87 -8.32 25.28
N LEU A 204 11.87 -7.28 24.45
CA LEU A 204 11.56 -5.91 24.87
C LEU A 204 10.18 -5.84 25.53
N ALA A 205 9.17 -6.48 24.94
CA ALA A 205 7.82 -6.53 25.49
C ALA A 205 7.78 -7.18 26.88
N ALA A 206 8.55 -8.26 27.10
CA ALA A 206 8.68 -8.89 28.42
C ALA A 206 9.39 -7.98 29.43
N GLU A 207 10.52 -7.36 29.04
CA GLU A 207 11.28 -6.43 29.88
C GLU A 207 10.45 -5.22 30.32
N HIS A 208 9.61 -4.72 29.42
CA HIS A 208 8.77 -3.53 29.64
C HIS A 208 7.35 -3.86 30.11
N ARG A 209 7.06 -5.15 30.40
CA ARG A 209 5.76 -5.64 30.89
C ARG A 209 4.59 -5.18 30.02
N PHE A 210 4.68 -5.44 28.71
CA PHE A 210 3.60 -5.15 27.77
C PHE A 210 2.35 -5.97 28.12
N GLY A 211 1.18 -5.37 27.98
CA GLY A 211 -0.09 -6.00 28.37
C GLY A 211 -0.46 -7.22 27.51
N ARG A 212 0.10 -7.34 26.30
CA ARG A 212 -0.06 -8.52 25.44
C ARG A 212 1.04 -8.62 24.39
N VAL A 213 1.42 -9.85 24.05
CA VAL A 213 2.25 -10.17 22.89
C VAL A 213 1.49 -11.15 22.00
N PHE A 214 1.40 -10.83 20.70
CA PHE A 214 0.88 -11.70 19.67
C PHE A 214 2.04 -12.16 18.78
N THR A 215 2.30 -13.46 18.74
CA THR A 215 3.28 -14.05 17.83
C THR A 215 2.58 -14.59 16.59
N SER A 216 3.09 -14.25 15.40
CA SER A 216 2.60 -14.79 14.12
C SER A 216 3.60 -15.81 13.55
N PRO A 217 3.17 -16.75 12.69
CA PRO A 217 4.08 -17.67 12.02
C PRO A 217 5.19 -16.93 11.27
N ALA A 218 6.45 -17.28 11.56
CA ALA A 218 7.62 -16.65 10.97
C ALA A 218 7.75 -16.90 9.45
N ASP A 219 7.00 -17.88 8.94
CA ASP A 219 6.97 -18.25 7.52
C ASP A 219 5.98 -17.40 6.69
N ILE A 220 5.53 -16.25 7.21
CA ILE A 220 4.66 -15.29 6.51
C ILE A 220 5.42 -14.00 6.20
N GLY A 221 5.59 -13.66 4.93
CA GLY A 221 6.19 -12.37 4.54
C GLY A 221 5.33 -11.17 4.98
N GLY A 222 5.96 -10.04 5.35
CA GLY A 222 5.22 -8.90 5.90
C GLY A 222 4.11 -8.37 4.97
N ARG A 223 4.35 -8.26 3.66
CA ARG A 223 3.31 -7.83 2.70
C ARG A 223 2.16 -8.83 2.49
N TYR A 224 2.32 -10.06 2.98
CA TYR A 224 1.33 -11.16 2.98
C TYR A 224 0.71 -11.40 4.37
N SER A 225 0.91 -10.50 5.33
CA SER A 225 0.51 -10.73 6.74
C SER A 225 -0.82 -10.07 7.12
N VAL A 226 -1.57 -9.48 6.19
CA VAL A 226 -2.79 -8.72 6.51
C VAL A 226 -3.90 -9.59 7.11
N LEU A 227 -3.95 -10.87 6.73
CA LEU A 227 -4.90 -11.85 7.29
C LEU A 227 -4.35 -12.61 8.50
N SER A 228 -3.21 -12.17 9.08
CA SER A 228 -2.67 -12.65 10.36
C SER A 228 -2.97 -11.64 11.49
N TYR A 229 -2.42 -11.86 12.70
CA TYR A 229 -2.53 -10.89 13.80
C TYR A 229 -2.11 -9.46 13.41
N PHE A 230 -1.15 -9.29 12.48
CA PHE A 230 -0.73 -7.97 12.02
C PHE A 230 -1.85 -7.10 11.46
N GLY A 231 -2.83 -7.68 10.75
CA GLY A 231 -4.02 -6.94 10.30
C GLY A 231 -5.22 -7.13 11.20
N LEU A 232 -5.38 -8.30 11.81
CA LEU A 232 -6.59 -8.67 12.55
C LEU A 232 -6.64 -8.09 13.97
N VAL A 233 -5.52 -7.94 14.67
CA VAL A 233 -5.50 -7.31 16.01
C VAL A 233 -5.95 -5.85 15.92
N PRO A 234 -5.36 -4.99 15.05
CA PRO A 234 -5.83 -3.61 14.89
C PRO A 234 -7.29 -3.53 14.42
N ALA A 235 -7.72 -4.45 13.55
CA ALA A 235 -9.10 -4.48 13.06
C ALA A 235 -10.10 -4.79 14.18
N ALA A 236 -9.86 -5.85 14.96
CA ALA A 236 -10.70 -6.23 16.09
C ALA A 236 -10.79 -5.11 17.13
N LEU A 237 -9.67 -4.44 17.43
CA LEU A 237 -9.62 -3.31 18.37
C LEU A 237 -10.49 -2.12 17.93
N THR A 238 -10.75 -1.95 16.64
CA THR A 238 -11.70 -0.93 16.13
C THR A 238 -13.14 -1.41 16.05
N GLY A 239 -13.41 -2.66 16.43
CA GLY A 239 -14.72 -3.29 16.40
C GLY A 239 -15.16 -3.74 15.01
N ILE A 240 -14.22 -4.04 14.11
CA ILE A 240 -14.49 -4.74 12.85
C ILE A 240 -14.79 -6.21 13.17
N ASP A 241 -15.79 -6.79 12.51
CA ASP A 241 -16.09 -8.23 12.62
C ASP A 241 -15.02 -9.04 11.86
N VAL A 242 -13.99 -9.47 12.60
CA VAL A 242 -12.90 -10.26 12.03
C VAL A 242 -13.34 -11.64 11.57
N ALA A 243 -14.37 -12.24 12.19
CA ALA A 243 -14.91 -13.53 11.77
C ALA A 243 -15.58 -13.40 10.40
N GLN A 244 -16.36 -12.34 10.18
CA GLN A 244 -16.96 -12.06 8.87
C GLN A 244 -15.90 -11.77 7.81
N LEU A 245 -14.86 -11.00 8.15
CA LEU A 245 -13.74 -10.71 7.24
C LEU A 245 -13.01 -12.01 6.83
N LEU A 246 -12.70 -12.87 7.79
CA LEU A 246 -12.06 -14.16 7.57
C LEU A 246 -12.94 -15.11 6.76
N ALA A 247 -14.25 -15.15 7.00
CA ALA A 247 -15.17 -15.95 6.22
C ALA A 247 -15.17 -15.55 4.72
N ARG A 248 -15.05 -14.25 4.40
CA ARG A 248 -14.87 -13.78 3.01
C ARG A 248 -13.53 -14.25 2.43
N ALA A 249 -12.46 -14.19 3.21
CA ALA A 249 -11.15 -14.69 2.81
C ALA A 249 -11.16 -16.21 2.57
N ALA A 250 -11.76 -17.00 3.46
CA ALA A 250 -11.86 -18.46 3.38
C ALA A 250 -12.65 -18.94 2.14
N MET A 251 -13.63 -18.17 1.68
CA MET A 251 -14.26 -18.43 0.38
C MET A 251 -13.27 -18.23 -0.78
N MET A 252 -12.49 -17.15 -0.76
CA MET A 252 -11.49 -16.90 -1.80
C MET A 252 -10.37 -17.96 -1.80
N VAL A 253 -9.93 -18.40 -0.62
CA VAL A 253 -8.99 -19.52 -0.43
C VAL A 253 -9.46 -20.74 -1.21
N ARG A 254 -10.73 -21.17 -0.99
CA ARG A 254 -11.33 -22.33 -1.67
C ARG A 254 -11.37 -22.18 -3.19
N ILE A 255 -11.74 -21.01 -3.70
CA ILE A 255 -11.87 -20.80 -5.16
C ILE A 255 -10.47 -20.67 -5.82
N CYS A 256 -9.47 -20.17 -5.10
CA CYS A 256 -8.07 -20.12 -5.58
C CYS A 256 -7.36 -21.49 -5.60
N GLN A 257 -8.00 -22.55 -5.13
CA GLN A 257 -7.52 -23.93 -5.26
C GLN A 257 -7.92 -24.58 -6.60
N VAL A 258 -8.82 -23.96 -7.38
CA VAL A 258 -9.27 -24.52 -8.67
C VAL A 258 -8.10 -24.59 -9.66
N GLN A 259 -7.85 -25.76 -10.23
CA GLN A 259 -6.70 -26.02 -11.11
C GLN A 259 -7.03 -25.92 -12.61
N ALA A 260 -8.27 -26.21 -13.01
CA ALA A 260 -8.71 -26.11 -14.40
C ALA A 260 -10.24 -25.92 -14.52
N PRO A 261 -10.74 -25.10 -15.48
CA PRO A 261 -9.97 -24.13 -16.26
C PRO A 261 -9.47 -22.99 -15.36
N LEU A 262 -8.24 -22.49 -15.58
CA LEU A 262 -7.65 -21.44 -14.75
C LEU A 262 -8.41 -20.11 -14.79
N ALA A 263 -9.24 -19.87 -15.80
CA ALA A 263 -10.16 -18.73 -15.85
C ALA A 263 -11.18 -18.73 -14.69
N HIS A 264 -11.42 -19.87 -14.03
CA HIS A 264 -12.27 -19.96 -12.83
C HIS A 264 -11.49 -19.79 -11.52
N ASN A 265 -10.16 -19.70 -11.58
CA ASN A 265 -9.32 -19.40 -10.43
C ASN A 265 -9.03 -17.88 -10.40
N PRO A 266 -9.69 -17.09 -9.54
CA PRO A 266 -9.64 -15.63 -9.59
C PRO A 266 -8.25 -15.06 -9.25
N GLY A 267 -7.44 -15.79 -8.49
CA GLY A 267 -6.04 -15.42 -8.23
C GLY A 267 -5.18 -15.70 -9.47
N ALA A 268 -5.27 -16.91 -10.04
CA ALA A 268 -4.50 -17.27 -11.22
C ALA A 268 -4.86 -16.44 -12.46
N ASP A 269 -6.14 -16.18 -12.71
CA ASP A 269 -6.63 -15.35 -13.81
C ASP A 269 -6.13 -13.91 -13.71
N LEU A 270 -6.21 -13.30 -12.52
CA LEU A 270 -5.67 -11.96 -12.30
C LEU A 270 -4.14 -11.94 -12.48
N GLY A 271 -3.43 -12.93 -11.94
CA GLY A 271 -1.97 -13.06 -12.07
C GLY A 271 -1.52 -13.21 -13.53
N ALA A 272 -2.22 -14.07 -14.29
CA ALA A 272 -2.00 -14.28 -15.72
C ALA A 272 -2.26 -13.00 -16.52
N ALA A 273 -3.36 -12.29 -16.23
CA ALA A 273 -3.68 -11.02 -16.88
C ALA A 273 -2.60 -9.96 -16.61
N MET A 274 -2.17 -9.78 -15.36
CA MET A 274 -1.13 -8.80 -15.04
C MET A 274 0.22 -9.13 -15.68
N ALA A 275 0.68 -10.38 -15.60
CA ALA A 275 1.99 -10.76 -16.11
C ALA A 275 2.07 -10.75 -17.64
N SER A 276 1.06 -11.33 -18.33
CA SER A 276 1.05 -11.38 -19.80
C SER A 276 0.95 -10.00 -20.43
N LEU A 277 0.13 -9.10 -19.88
CA LEU A 277 0.06 -7.72 -20.33
C LEU A 277 1.36 -6.96 -20.04
N ALA A 278 2.00 -7.21 -18.88
CA ALA A 278 3.30 -6.62 -18.57
C ALA A 278 4.38 -7.04 -19.58
N GLN A 279 4.44 -8.31 -19.96
CA GLN A 279 5.34 -8.82 -21.00
C GLN A 279 5.05 -8.19 -22.37
N ALA A 280 3.79 -7.82 -22.65
CA ALA A 280 3.40 -7.06 -23.83
C ALA A 280 3.56 -5.52 -23.68
N GLY A 281 4.34 -5.05 -22.70
CA GLY A 281 4.66 -3.64 -22.51
C GLY A 281 3.66 -2.85 -21.66
N ARG A 282 2.66 -3.50 -21.05
CA ARG A 282 1.63 -2.90 -20.19
C ARG A 282 1.87 -3.16 -18.71
N ASN A 283 3.07 -2.85 -18.22
CA ASN A 283 3.48 -3.19 -16.86
C ASN A 283 3.02 -2.19 -15.79
N LYS A 284 2.24 -1.16 -16.11
CA LYS A 284 1.69 -0.20 -15.13
C LYS A 284 0.28 -0.63 -14.71
N VAL A 285 0.16 -1.21 -13.53
CA VAL A 285 -1.12 -1.69 -12.96
C VAL A 285 -1.79 -0.57 -12.19
N THR A 286 -2.78 0.08 -12.82
CA THR A 286 -3.49 1.23 -12.26
C THR A 286 -4.72 0.78 -11.50
N ILE A 287 -4.71 1.02 -10.19
CA ILE A 287 -5.74 0.55 -9.29
C ILE A 287 -6.76 1.67 -9.07
N ILE A 288 -7.99 1.42 -9.50
CA ILE A 288 -9.13 2.30 -9.28
C ILE A 288 -10.01 1.62 -8.22
N THR A 289 -10.49 2.38 -7.25
CA THR A 289 -11.27 1.87 -6.12
C THR A 289 -12.46 2.78 -5.86
N SER A 290 -13.58 2.20 -5.41
CA SER A 290 -14.71 2.97 -4.89
C SER A 290 -14.29 3.80 -3.66
N PRO A 291 -14.94 4.97 -3.40
CA PRO A 291 -14.56 5.87 -2.32
C PRO A 291 -14.37 5.23 -0.94
N GLN A 292 -15.26 4.34 -0.51
CA GLN A 292 -15.20 3.68 0.79
C GLN A 292 -14.06 2.66 0.92
N ILE A 293 -13.42 2.27 -0.18
CA ILE A 293 -12.28 1.36 -0.19
C ILE A 293 -11.08 2.01 -0.89
N ALA A 294 -11.03 3.36 -0.90
CA ALA A 294 -10.01 4.14 -1.59
C ALA A 294 -8.58 3.73 -1.19
N ALA A 295 -8.39 3.36 0.08
CA ALA A 295 -7.09 2.99 0.63
C ALA A 295 -6.55 1.65 0.11
N PHE A 296 -7.38 0.75 -0.45
CA PHE A 296 -6.94 -0.59 -0.87
C PHE A 296 -5.71 -0.56 -1.79
N GLY A 297 -5.66 0.43 -2.69
CA GLY A 297 -4.53 0.62 -3.61
C GLY A 297 -3.18 0.78 -2.90
N LEU A 298 -3.15 1.32 -1.68
CA LEU A 298 -1.91 1.51 -0.91
C LEU A 298 -1.28 0.17 -0.49
N TRP A 299 -2.08 -0.80 -0.06
CA TRP A 299 -1.61 -2.13 0.29
C TRP A 299 -1.24 -2.94 -0.96
N ALA A 300 -2.10 -2.92 -1.98
CA ALA A 300 -1.83 -3.62 -3.24
C ALA A 300 -0.57 -3.08 -3.95
N GLU A 301 -0.28 -1.79 -3.78
CA GLU A 301 0.96 -1.17 -4.26
C GLU A 301 2.20 -1.79 -3.61
N GLN A 302 2.20 -1.96 -2.28
CA GLN A 302 3.29 -2.69 -1.61
C GLN A 302 3.40 -4.11 -2.15
N LEU A 303 2.28 -4.84 -2.16
CA LEU A 303 2.26 -6.26 -2.52
C LEU A 303 2.90 -6.48 -3.90
N LEU A 304 2.44 -5.73 -4.92
CA LEU A 304 2.96 -5.88 -6.28
C LEU A 304 4.40 -5.36 -6.41
N ALA A 305 4.71 -4.18 -5.87
CA ALA A 305 6.01 -3.55 -6.08
C ALA A 305 7.14 -4.34 -5.40
N GLU A 306 6.93 -4.77 -4.16
CA GLU A 306 7.96 -5.47 -3.38
C GLU A 306 8.09 -6.94 -3.79
N SER A 307 7.00 -7.58 -4.23
CA SER A 307 7.08 -8.92 -4.78
C SER A 307 7.71 -8.96 -6.16
N THR A 308 7.34 -8.04 -7.06
CA THR A 308 7.69 -8.18 -8.49
C THR A 308 8.85 -7.30 -8.96
N GLY A 309 9.19 -6.24 -8.23
CA GLY A 309 10.21 -5.27 -8.64
C GLY A 309 11.65 -5.74 -8.40
N LYS A 310 12.09 -6.72 -9.20
CA LYS A 310 13.38 -7.41 -9.05
C LYS A 310 13.99 -7.74 -10.40
N GLU A 311 15.29 -7.97 -10.43
CA GLU A 311 16.01 -8.47 -11.62
C GLU A 311 15.77 -7.61 -12.89
N GLY A 312 15.52 -6.31 -12.72
CA GLY A 312 15.23 -5.39 -13.83
C GLY A 312 13.83 -5.53 -14.45
N THR A 313 12.95 -6.34 -13.86
CA THR A 313 11.56 -6.54 -14.27
C THR A 313 10.58 -6.17 -13.13
N GLY A 314 9.29 -6.25 -13.41
CA GLY A 314 8.25 -6.08 -12.40
C GLY A 314 7.03 -5.29 -12.85
N LEU A 315 5.98 -5.42 -12.05
CA LEU A 315 4.75 -4.65 -12.16
C LEU A 315 4.95 -3.32 -11.43
N ILE A 316 4.47 -2.24 -12.04
CA ILE A 316 4.48 -0.88 -11.50
C ILE A 316 3.07 -0.57 -11.03
N PRO A 317 2.72 -0.85 -9.76
CA PRO A 317 1.41 -0.51 -9.23
C PRO A 317 1.26 1.01 -9.12
N VAL A 318 0.06 1.48 -9.42
CA VAL A 318 -0.28 2.91 -9.40
C VAL A 318 -1.52 3.09 -8.54
N ALA A 319 -1.31 3.57 -7.31
CA ALA A 319 -2.38 3.94 -6.39
C ALA A 319 -2.67 5.44 -6.42
N ASN A 320 -3.94 5.80 -6.17
CA ASN A 320 -4.40 7.18 -5.96
C ASN A 320 -4.02 8.18 -7.08
N GLU A 321 -3.82 7.72 -8.32
CA GLU A 321 -3.52 8.61 -9.43
C GLU A 321 -4.73 9.49 -9.75
N PRO A 322 -4.56 10.81 -9.92
CA PRO A 322 -5.67 11.68 -10.24
C PRO A 322 -6.34 11.28 -11.55
N SER A 323 -7.66 11.19 -11.53
CA SER A 323 -8.49 11.06 -12.73
C SER A 323 -8.24 12.21 -13.70
N VAL A 324 -7.85 11.87 -14.92
CA VAL A 324 -7.64 12.77 -16.07
C VAL A 324 -8.38 12.25 -17.30
N SER A 325 -8.26 12.96 -18.43
CA SER A 325 -8.82 12.47 -19.70
C SER A 325 -8.27 11.09 -20.05
N ALA A 326 -9.10 10.19 -20.56
CA ALA A 326 -8.69 8.84 -20.95
C ALA A 326 -7.56 8.85 -22.02
N LYS A 327 -7.52 9.88 -22.86
CA LYS A 327 -6.47 10.11 -23.87
C LYS A 327 -5.12 10.55 -23.29
N ALA A 328 -5.10 10.96 -22.02
CA ALA A 328 -3.85 11.39 -21.37
C ALA A 328 -3.01 10.19 -20.91
N TYR A 329 -3.64 9.05 -20.64
CA TYR A 329 -2.93 7.85 -20.20
C TYR A 329 -2.13 7.21 -21.33
N GLY A 330 -0.92 6.75 -21.02
CA GLY A 330 -0.09 5.96 -21.93
C GLY A 330 -0.69 4.59 -22.23
N GLN A 331 -0.23 3.98 -23.33
CA GLN A 331 -0.63 2.63 -23.75
C GLN A 331 0.10 1.51 -22.98
N ASP A 332 0.83 1.86 -21.92
CA ASP A 332 1.62 0.99 -21.03
C ASP A 332 0.81 0.54 -19.78
N ARG A 333 -0.51 0.71 -19.82
CA ARG A 333 -1.42 0.56 -18.68
C ARG A 333 -2.26 -0.72 -18.74
N LEU A 334 -2.49 -1.28 -17.57
CA LEU A 334 -3.62 -2.15 -17.21
C LEU A 334 -4.42 -1.46 -16.10
N PHE A 335 -5.72 -1.30 -16.25
CA PHE A 335 -6.59 -0.75 -15.20
C PHE A 335 -7.34 -1.87 -14.48
N VAL A 336 -7.26 -1.88 -13.15
CA VAL A 336 -8.03 -2.79 -12.29
C VAL A 336 -8.95 -1.96 -11.43
N TYR A 337 -10.26 -2.08 -11.64
CA TYR A 337 -11.29 -1.35 -10.90
C TYR A 337 -11.97 -2.24 -9.86
N LEU A 338 -11.73 -1.97 -8.58
CA LEU A 338 -12.50 -2.57 -7.48
C LEU A 338 -13.72 -1.71 -7.18
N ARG A 339 -14.89 -2.20 -7.56
CA ARG A 339 -16.16 -1.50 -7.51
C ARG A 339 -17.03 -2.04 -6.37
N LEU A 340 -17.20 -1.27 -5.30
CA LEU A 340 -18.15 -1.57 -4.22
C LEU A 340 -19.58 -1.25 -4.65
N LYS A 341 -20.46 -2.26 -4.71
CA LYS A 341 -21.78 -2.20 -5.37
C LYS A 341 -22.63 -0.98 -5.02
N ASN A 342 -22.71 -0.63 -3.73
CA ASN A 342 -23.59 0.40 -3.18
C ASN A 342 -22.86 1.70 -2.78
N ASP A 343 -21.72 1.98 -3.42
CA ASP A 343 -20.93 3.20 -3.15
C ASP A 343 -21.14 4.29 -4.22
N GLU A 344 -20.57 5.47 -4.01
CA GLU A 344 -20.68 6.64 -4.90
C GLU A 344 -19.84 6.52 -6.19
N ASN A 345 -20.18 5.52 -7.02
CA ASN A 345 -19.35 5.13 -8.17
C ASN A 345 -19.63 5.91 -9.46
N ARG A 346 -20.70 6.69 -9.57
CA ARG A 346 -21.18 7.24 -10.86
C ARG A 346 -20.07 7.89 -11.70
N ARG A 347 -19.21 8.70 -11.08
CA ARG A 347 -18.08 9.36 -11.79
C ARG A 347 -16.99 8.37 -12.19
N LEU A 348 -16.68 7.40 -11.35
CA LEU A 348 -15.70 6.34 -11.62
C LEU A 348 -16.20 5.40 -12.72
N ASP A 349 -17.45 4.95 -12.66
CA ASP A 349 -18.10 4.12 -13.68
C ASP A 349 -18.02 4.80 -15.07
N GLN A 350 -18.32 6.10 -15.14
CA GLN A 350 -18.20 6.89 -16.37
C GLN A 350 -16.74 7.02 -16.87
N GLN A 351 -15.79 7.19 -15.96
CA GLN A 351 -14.36 7.26 -16.29
C GLN A 351 -13.86 5.91 -16.83
N VAL A 352 -14.18 4.82 -16.14
CA VAL A 352 -13.78 3.46 -16.52
C VAL A 352 -14.37 3.09 -17.88
N ALA A 353 -15.64 3.42 -18.14
CA ALA A 353 -16.24 3.22 -19.45
C ALA A 353 -15.53 4.04 -20.56
N LYS A 354 -15.05 5.26 -20.25
CA LYS A 354 -14.24 6.05 -21.20
C LYS A 354 -12.88 5.41 -21.46
N LEU A 355 -12.20 4.89 -20.43
CA LEU A 355 -10.94 4.18 -20.59
C LEU A 355 -11.08 2.99 -21.53
N ALA A 356 -12.09 2.14 -21.30
CA ALA A 356 -12.37 1.00 -22.16
C ALA A 356 -12.67 1.40 -23.61
N ARG A 357 -13.45 2.47 -23.84
CA ARG A 357 -13.73 2.99 -25.19
C ARG A 357 -12.49 3.54 -25.91
N GLU A 358 -11.52 4.07 -25.18
CA GLU A 358 -10.22 4.51 -25.74
C GLU A 358 -9.23 3.34 -25.91
N GLY A 359 -9.67 2.09 -25.71
CA GLY A 359 -8.87 0.89 -25.95
C GLY A 359 -7.93 0.49 -24.81
N HIS A 360 -8.02 1.14 -23.65
CA HIS A 360 -7.26 0.71 -22.47
C HIS A 360 -7.85 -0.58 -21.90
N PRO A 361 -7.02 -1.59 -21.56
CA PRO A 361 -7.53 -2.79 -20.91
C PRO A 361 -7.99 -2.48 -19.49
N VAL A 362 -9.27 -2.73 -19.23
CA VAL A 362 -9.88 -2.61 -17.91
C VAL A 362 -10.41 -3.97 -17.46
N LEU A 363 -10.05 -4.35 -16.23
CA LEU A 363 -10.66 -5.42 -15.46
C LEU A 363 -11.44 -4.81 -14.28
N THR A 364 -12.74 -5.10 -14.18
CA THR A 364 -13.60 -4.63 -13.08
C THR A 364 -14.01 -5.79 -12.19
N VAL A 365 -13.78 -5.68 -10.89
CA VAL A 365 -14.22 -6.62 -9.87
C VAL A 365 -15.26 -5.94 -9.00
N THR A 366 -16.47 -6.51 -8.94
CA THR A 366 -17.55 -5.95 -8.12
C THR A 366 -17.63 -6.62 -6.75
N LEU A 367 -17.41 -5.83 -5.69
CA LEU A 367 -17.55 -6.22 -4.30
C LEU A 367 -18.97 -5.94 -3.82
N GLN A 368 -19.54 -6.84 -3.01
CA GLN A 368 -20.88 -6.70 -2.42
C GLN A 368 -20.86 -5.70 -1.27
N ASP A 369 -19.92 -5.85 -0.35
CA ASP A 369 -19.75 -5.03 0.84
C ASP A 369 -18.25 -4.88 1.16
N ARG A 370 -17.92 -4.12 2.22
CA ARG A 370 -16.52 -3.88 2.61
C ARG A 370 -15.81 -5.12 3.15
N TYR A 371 -16.53 -6.14 3.63
CA TYR A 371 -15.91 -7.37 4.12
C TYR A 371 -15.33 -8.21 2.98
N ASP A 372 -15.78 -8.01 1.73
CA ASP A 372 -15.13 -8.62 0.58
C ASP A 372 -13.65 -8.19 0.43
N LEU A 373 -13.19 -7.16 1.14
CA LEU A 373 -11.76 -6.86 1.27
C LEU A 373 -10.96 -8.06 1.79
N GLY A 374 -11.53 -8.90 2.67
CA GLY A 374 -10.89 -10.14 3.13
C GLY A 374 -10.62 -11.11 1.98
N ALA A 375 -11.57 -11.24 1.05
CA ALA A 375 -11.40 -12.02 -0.16
C ALA A 375 -10.35 -11.39 -1.09
N GLU A 376 -10.36 -10.07 -1.22
CA GLU A 376 -9.44 -9.34 -2.09
C GLU A 376 -7.99 -9.41 -1.62
N PHE A 377 -7.72 -9.38 -0.31
CA PHE A 377 -6.37 -9.60 0.19
C PHE A 377 -5.80 -10.94 -0.32
N PHE A 378 -6.53 -12.04 -0.12
CA PHE A 378 -6.07 -13.36 -0.54
C PHE A 378 -5.97 -13.50 -2.08
N ARG A 379 -6.95 -12.95 -2.82
CA ARG A 379 -6.95 -13.00 -4.30
C ARG A 379 -5.70 -12.34 -4.88
N TRP A 380 -5.33 -11.17 -4.37
CA TRP A 380 -4.18 -10.43 -4.85
C TRP A 380 -2.86 -11.08 -4.42
N GLU A 381 -2.80 -11.70 -3.24
CA GLU A 381 -1.63 -12.49 -2.79
C GLU A 381 -1.32 -13.64 -3.76
N VAL A 382 -2.34 -14.43 -4.12
CA VAL A 382 -2.22 -15.51 -5.14
C VAL A 382 -1.85 -14.94 -6.50
N ALA A 383 -2.54 -13.89 -6.95
CA ALA A 383 -2.27 -13.26 -8.24
C ALA A 383 -0.83 -12.76 -8.35
N THR A 384 -0.28 -12.21 -7.27
CA THR A 384 1.10 -11.72 -7.21
C THR A 384 2.10 -12.87 -7.28
N ALA A 385 1.84 -13.97 -6.57
CA ALA A 385 2.69 -15.16 -6.59
C ALA A 385 2.72 -15.82 -7.98
N VAL A 386 1.55 -15.92 -8.63
CA VAL A 386 1.40 -16.42 -10.01
C VAL A 386 2.07 -15.50 -11.02
N ALA A 387 1.90 -14.18 -10.89
CA ALA A 387 2.56 -13.22 -11.76
C ALA A 387 4.09 -13.30 -11.62
N GLY A 388 4.60 -13.50 -10.40
CA GLY A 388 6.03 -13.72 -10.16
C GLY A 388 6.58 -14.92 -10.92
N HIS A 389 5.87 -16.04 -10.94
CA HIS A 389 6.26 -17.22 -11.73
C HIS A 389 6.35 -16.91 -13.23
N LEU A 390 5.31 -16.28 -13.80
CA LEU A 390 5.29 -15.93 -15.23
C LEU A 390 6.35 -14.89 -15.62
N LEU A 391 6.72 -14.01 -14.69
CA LEU A 391 7.78 -13.02 -14.87
C LEU A 391 9.19 -13.57 -14.59
N GLY A 392 9.32 -14.82 -14.13
CA GLY A 392 10.62 -15.47 -13.87
C GLY A 392 11.32 -15.02 -12.58
N ILE A 393 10.56 -14.49 -11.62
CA ILE A 393 11.07 -13.87 -10.38
C ILE A 393 10.55 -14.57 -9.14
N GLN A 394 11.36 -14.55 -8.08
CA GLN A 394 10.93 -14.96 -6.75
C GLN A 394 10.12 -13.82 -6.07
N PRO A 395 8.85 -14.04 -5.70
CA PRO A 395 8.00 -12.95 -5.21
C PRO A 395 8.14 -12.68 -3.71
N PHE A 396 8.95 -13.44 -2.96
CA PHE A 396 8.89 -13.46 -1.49
C PHE A 396 10.09 -12.83 -0.77
N ASP A 397 11.20 -12.62 -1.45
CA ASP A 397 12.38 -11.90 -0.97
C ASP A 397 12.26 -10.37 -1.15
N GLN A 398 13.24 -9.60 -0.67
CA GLN A 398 13.27 -8.12 -0.73
C GLN A 398 14.69 -7.52 -0.49
N PRO A 399 15.69 -7.86 -1.31
CA PRO A 399 17.09 -7.50 -1.04
C PRO A 399 17.34 -5.98 -0.98
N ASN A 400 16.64 -5.17 -1.78
CA ASN A 400 16.90 -3.73 -1.86
C ASN A 400 16.29 -2.93 -0.70
N VAL A 401 15.37 -3.53 0.05
CA VAL A 401 14.89 -2.95 1.32
C VAL A 401 16.02 -2.98 2.36
N GLN A 402 16.77 -4.08 2.44
CA GLN A 402 17.90 -4.18 3.36
C GLN A 402 19.02 -3.20 3.02
N GLU A 403 19.36 -3.08 1.73
CA GLU A 403 20.32 -2.08 1.23
C GLU A 403 19.99 -0.65 1.70
N SER A 404 18.70 -0.29 1.68
CA SER A 404 18.25 1.04 2.11
C SER A 404 18.43 1.26 3.62
N LYS A 405 18.24 0.21 4.42
CA LYS A 405 18.50 0.23 5.87
C LYS A 405 19.99 0.39 6.16
N ASP A 406 20.84 -0.35 5.45
CA ASP A 406 22.29 -0.30 5.61
C ASP A 406 22.84 1.08 5.22
N ASN A 407 22.33 1.67 4.13
CA ASN A 407 22.67 3.02 3.72
C ASN A 407 22.23 4.05 4.78
N THR A 408 21.02 3.93 5.31
CA THR A 408 20.52 4.80 6.40
C THR A 408 21.44 4.71 7.62
N ALA A 409 21.80 3.51 8.06
CA ALA A 409 22.71 3.29 9.19
C ALA A 409 24.09 3.93 8.96
N ARG A 410 24.64 3.82 7.75
CA ARG A 410 25.91 4.46 7.36
C ARG A 410 25.83 5.99 7.42
N VAL A 411 24.73 6.55 6.95
CA VAL A 411 24.48 7.99 7.02
C VAL A 411 24.36 8.46 8.46
N LEU A 412 23.61 7.75 9.31
CA LEU A 412 23.48 8.07 10.73
C LEU A 412 24.84 8.03 11.44
N LYS A 413 25.66 7.00 11.18
CA LYS A 413 27.03 6.90 11.73
C LYS A 413 27.90 8.10 11.31
N THR A 414 27.74 8.57 10.07
CA THR A 414 28.44 9.77 9.58
C THR A 414 27.98 11.03 10.29
N VAL A 415 26.67 11.18 10.51
CA VAL A 415 26.13 12.33 11.26
C VAL A 415 26.62 12.30 12.71
N GLN A 416 26.67 11.13 13.35
CA GLN A 416 27.19 10.97 14.70
C GLN A 416 28.66 11.37 14.82
N SER A 417 29.51 11.00 13.84
CA SER A 417 30.94 11.31 13.89
C SER A 417 31.30 12.72 13.43
N THR A 418 30.52 13.34 12.54
CA THR A 418 30.88 14.62 11.90
C THR A 418 29.92 15.77 12.23
N GLY A 419 28.76 15.49 12.81
CA GLY A 419 27.66 16.44 13.01
C GLY A 419 26.96 16.87 11.71
N LYS A 420 27.28 16.26 10.56
CA LYS A 420 26.80 16.70 9.24
C LYS A 420 26.22 15.56 8.42
N LEU A 421 25.14 15.86 7.69
CA LEU A 421 24.60 14.96 6.67
C LEU A 421 25.52 14.94 5.42
N PRO A 422 25.57 13.82 4.68
CA PRO A 422 26.26 13.76 3.40
C PRO A 422 25.74 14.81 2.43
N LYS A 423 26.66 15.42 1.66
CA LYS A 423 26.31 16.41 0.65
C LYS A 423 25.51 15.74 -0.48
N GLN A 424 24.35 16.29 -0.81
CA GLN A 424 23.52 15.85 -1.94
C GLN A 424 23.44 16.94 -3.00
N THR A 425 23.48 16.53 -4.27
CA THR A 425 23.18 17.44 -5.39
C THR A 425 21.68 17.75 -5.36
N THR A 426 21.34 19.03 -5.24
CA THR A 426 19.96 19.50 -5.16
C THR A 426 19.65 20.46 -6.30
N VAL A 427 18.38 20.53 -6.68
CA VAL A 427 17.91 21.40 -7.77
C VAL A 427 16.76 22.30 -7.33
N THR A 428 16.67 23.48 -7.94
CA THR A 428 15.51 24.37 -7.82
C THR A 428 14.29 23.78 -8.55
N PRO A 429 13.05 24.22 -8.24
CA PRO A 429 11.85 23.79 -8.97
C PRO A 429 11.93 23.94 -10.50
N ALA A 430 12.52 25.03 -11.00
CA ALA A 430 12.69 25.25 -12.44
C ALA A 430 13.63 24.22 -13.10
N LYS A 431 14.76 23.93 -12.44
CA LYS A 431 15.72 22.90 -12.89
C LYS A 431 15.13 21.49 -12.80
N ALA A 432 14.40 21.17 -11.72
CA ALA A 432 13.67 19.91 -11.61
C ALA A 432 12.66 19.74 -12.76
N ALA A 433 11.89 20.79 -13.07
CA ALA A 433 10.96 20.78 -14.21
C ALA A 433 11.68 20.56 -15.55
N ALA A 434 12.83 21.21 -15.77
CA ALA A 434 13.61 21.04 -16.98
C ALA A 434 14.16 19.62 -17.13
N GLN A 435 14.65 19.03 -16.05
CA GLN A 435 15.10 17.63 -16.03
C GLN A 435 13.93 16.67 -16.30
N LEU A 436 12.81 16.82 -15.61
CA LEU A 436 11.61 16.00 -15.84
C LEU A 436 11.16 16.07 -17.31
N LYS A 437 11.03 17.27 -17.88
CA LYS A 437 10.66 17.44 -19.30
C LYS A 437 11.61 16.75 -20.28
N ARG A 438 12.91 16.73 -19.97
CA ARG A 438 13.92 16.07 -20.81
C ARG A 438 13.79 14.56 -20.77
N HIS A 439 13.40 13.98 -19.62
CA HIS A 439 13.35 12.53 -19.43
C HIS A 439 11.95 11.92 -19.66
N CYS A 440 10.87 12.70 -19.54
CA CYS A 440 9.51 12.24 -19.78
C CYS A 440 9.31 11.84 -21.25
N ARG A 441 8.94 10.58 -21.47
CA ARG A 441 8.63 9.96 -22.77
C ARG A 441 7.73 8.74 -22.55
N PRO A 442 7.07 8.20 -23.59
CA PRO A 442 6.21 7.01 -23.44
C PRO A 442 6.91 5.86 -22.72
N GLY A 443 6.20 5.20 -21.81
CA GLY A 443 6.69 4.06 -21.02
C GLY A 443 7.46 4.43 -19.73
N ILE A 444 7.87 5.69 -19.57
CA ILE A 444 8.48 6.20 -18.33
C ILE A 444 7.41 6.47 -17.27
N TYR A 445 7.76 6.21 -16.01
CA TYR A 445 6.99 6.67 -14.85
C TYR A 445 7.83 7.61 -13.97
N VAL A 446 7.14 8.54 -13.32
CA VAL A 446 7.71 9.47 -12.34
C VAL A 446 7.23 9.08 -10.95
N ALA A 447 8.17 8.68 -10.08
CA ALA A 447 7.91 8.40 -8.69
C ALA A 447 8.17 9.66 -7.84
N ILE A 448 7.14 10.15 -7.16
CA ILE A 448 7.25 11.31 -6.27
C ILE A 448 7.48 10.82 -4.84
N LEU A 449 8.67 11.08 -4.31
CA LEU A 449 9.15 10.59 -3.03
C LEU A 449 9.15 11.74 -2.01
N ALA A 450 8.10 11.85 -1.21
CA ALA A 450 7.85 13.04 -0.39
C ALA A 450 8.28 12.84 1.08
N TYR A 451 9.44 13.40 1.44
CA TYR A 451 9.84 13.56 2.84
C TYR A 451 9.33 14.91 3.36
N THR A 452 8.05 14.95 3.71
CA THR A 452 7.37 16.14 4.25
C THR A 452 6.18 15.71 5.12
N THR A 453 5.64 16.63 5.90
CA THR A 453 4.51 16.35 6.79
C THR A 453 3.21 16.23 5.98
N PRO A 454 2.51 15.07 6.04
CA PRO A 454 1.23 14.91 5.37
C PRO A 454 0.19 15.92 5.87
N SER A 455 -0.58 16.47 4.95
CA SER A 455 -1.71 17.35 5.24
C SER A 455 -2.64 17.41 4.03
N PRO A 456 -3.93 17.78 4.18
CA PRO A 456 -4.83 17.94 3.04
C PRO A 456 -4.30 18.89 1.96
N LYS A 457 -3.61 19.96 2.37
CA LYS A 457 -2.97 20.91 1.45
C LYS A 457 -1.78 20.29 0.71
N MET A 458 -1.00 19.44 1.37
CA MET A 458 0.11 18.72 0.76
C MET A 458 -0.41 17.69 -0.26
N GLU A 459 -1.42 16.91 0.12
CA GLU A 459 -2.11 15.97 -0.78
C GLU A 459 -2.61 16.68 -2.04
N GLN A 460 -3.25 17.84 -1.88
CA GLN A 460 -3.73 18.62 -3.01
C GLN A 460 -2.58 19.08 -3.93
N ALA A 461 -1.45 19.52 -3.36
CA ALA A 461 -0.29 19.95 -4.11
C ALA A 461 0.36 18.77 -4.89
N LEU A 462 0.56 17.63 -4.23
CA LEU A 462 1.09 16.41 -4.87
C LEU A 462 0.13 15.91 -5.95
N ARG A 463 -1.18 15.90 -5.70
CA ARG A 463 -2.20 15.53 -6.68
C ARG A 463 -2.21 16.46 -7.89
N ALA A 464 -2.01 17.77 -7.70
CA ALA A 464 -1.90 18.72 -8.79
C ALA A 464 -0.63 18.48 -9.64
N LEU A 465 0.50 18.19 -8.99
CA LEU A 465 1.74 17.82 -9.68
C LEU A 465 1.58 16.54 -10.50
N ARG A 466 1.03 15.47 -9.91
CA ARG A 466 0.71 14.22 -10.61
C ARG A 466 -0.20 14.47 -11.80
N ARG A 467 -1.28 15.24 -11.62
CA ARG A 467 -2.22 15.60 -12.69
C ARG A 467 -1.51 16.30 -13.85
N ALA A 468 -0.61 17.24 -13.57
CA ALA A 468 0.13 17.95 -14.61
C ALA A 468 1.06 17.01 -15.40
N LEU A 469 1.75 16.10 -14.73
CA LEU A 469 2.61 15.09 -15.36
C LEU A 469 1.80 14.15 -16.27
N VAL A 470 0.71 13.58 -15.78
CA VAL A 470 -0.13 12.69 -16.62
C VAL A 470 -0.79 13.46 -17.76
N SER A 471 -1.39 14.62 -17.48
CA SER A 471 -2.19 15.36 -18.47
C SER A 471 -1.38 16.02 -19.58
N HIS A 472 -0.13 16.41 -19.31
CA HIS A 472 0.68 17.18 -20.25
C HIS A 472 1.94 16.47 -20.73
N HIS A 473 2.39 15.44 -20.02
CA HIS A 473 3.59 14.68 -20.37
C HIS A 473 3.29 13.21 -20.63
N HIS A 474 2.04 12.76 -20.47
CA HIS A 474 1.58 11.40 -20.77
C HIS A 474 2.38 10.29 -20.06
N VAL A 475 3.01 10.61 -18.93
CA VAL A 475 3.78 9.68 -18.11
C VAL A 475 2.99 9.23 -16.90
N THR A 476 3.29 8.03 -16.46
CA THR A 476 2.70 7.45 -15.25
C THR A 476 3.25 8.09 -13.99
N THR A 477 2.42 8.25 -12.95
CA THR A 477 2.89 8.81 -11.68
C THR A 477 2.58 7.91 -10.49
N THR A 478 3.58 7.63 -9.68
CA THR A 478 3.42 7.08 -8.32
C THR A 478 3.79 8.15 -7.31
N ALA A 479 3.27 8.06 -6.09
CA ALA A 479 3.62 9.01 -5.03
C ALA A 479 3.52 8.34 -3.66
N GLY A 480 4.55 8.52 -2.83
CA GLY A 480 4.59 7.98 -1.49
C GLY A 480 5.33 8.91 -0.53
N TYR A 481 4.91 8.91 0.73
CA TYR A 481 5.63 9.62 1.78
C TYR A 481 6.81 8.81 2.30
N GLY A 482 7.93 9.47 2.51
CA GLY A 482 9.06 8.88 3.22
C GLY A 482 8.83 8.90 4.74
N PRO A 483 9.36 7.92 5.49
CA PRO A 483 10.05 6.72 5.02
C PRO A 483 9.12 5.56 4.60
N ARG A 484 7.79 5.69 4.72
CA ARG A 484 6.82 4.60 4.45
C ARG A 484 7.12 3.85 3.15
N TYR A 485 7.34 4.57 2.04
CA TYR A 485 7.55 3.93 0.75
C TYR A 485 8.83 3.08 0.68
N LEU A 486 9.81 3.30 1.55
CA LEU A 486 11.03 2.47 1.62
C LEU A 486 10.71 1.01 1.97
N HIS A 487 9.62 0.80 2.70
CA HIS A 487 9.08 -0.51 3.09
C HIS A 487 7.89 -0.92 2.23
N SER A 488 7.69 -0.26 1.08
CA SER A 488 6.71 -0.68 0.06
C SER A 488 7.32 -0.68 -1.33
N THR A 489 7.23 0.43 -2.06
CA THR A 489 7.68 0.53 -3.44
C THR A 489 9.20 0.68 -3.58
N GLY A 490 9.92 0.88 -2.48
CA GLY A 490 11.37 1.04 -2.45
C GLY A 490 12.13 -0.11 -3.12
N GLN A 491 11.63 -1.34 -3.01
CA GLN A 491 12.17 -2.52 -3.71
C GLN A 491 12.09 -2.34 -5.23
N LEU A 492 10.90 -2.04 -5.76
CA LEU A 492 10.68 -1.76 -7.19
C LEU A 492 11.51 -0.60 -7.70
N HIS A 493 11.66 0.46 -6.92
CA HIS A 493 12.43 1.64 -7.35
C HIS A 493 13.89 1.30 -7.66
N LYS A 494 14.46 0.30 -6.98
CA LYS A 494 15.86 -0.11 -7.10
C LYS A 494 16.01 -1.30 -8.05
N GLY A 495 15.34 -2.40 -7.72
CA GLY A 495 15.44 -3.68 -8.40
C GLY A 495 14.52 -3.83 -9.63
N GLY A 496 13.56 -2.93 -9.82
CA GLY A 496 12.60 -2.99 -10.92
C GLY A 496 13.13 -2.46 -12.27
N PRO A 497 12.22 -2.25 -13.25
CA PRO A 497 12.60 -1.79 -14.58
C PRO A 497 13.25 -0.41 -14.57
N LYS A 498 14.20 -0.17 -15.49
CA LYS A 498 14.90 1.13 -15.69
C LYS A 498 14.03 2.22 -16.36
N SER A 499 12.74 2.21 -16.05
CA SER A 499 11.75 3.14 -16.60
C SER A 499 11.31 4.23 -15.61
N GLY A 500 11.96 4.32 -14.43
CA GLY A 500 11.61 5.27 -13.38
C GLY A 500 12.46 6.54 -13.39
N ILE A 501 11.81 7.67 -13.09
CA ILE A 501 12.46 8.92 -12.66
C ILE A 501 11.99 9.22 -11.25
N PHE A 502 12.92 9.43 -10.32
CA PHE A 502 12.64 9.54 -8.89
C PHE A 502 12.77 10.99 -8.43
N LEU A 503 11.65 11.67 -8.28
CA LEU A 503 11.60 13.05 -7.76
C LEU A 503 11.49 13.01 -6.23
N GLN A 504 12.61 13.21 -5.54
CA GLN A 504 12.64 13.30 -4.08
C GLN A 504 12.41 14.74 -3.62
N LEU A 505 11.34 14.94 -2.86
CA LEU A 505 10.94 16.22 -2.28
C LEU A 505 11.30 16.21 -0.79
N ILE A 506 12.20 17.08 -0.36
CA ILE A 506 12.71 17.07 1.03
C ILE A 506 12.36 18.36 1.75
N ASP A 507 11.62 18.22 2.85
CA ASP A 507 11.30 19.29 3.79
C ASP A 507 12.46 19.59 4.76
N GLN A 508 12.36 20.67 5.52
CA GLN A 508 13.36 21.06 6.51
C GLN A 508 13.36 20.15 7.74
N MET A 509 12.30 19.38 7.96
CA MET A 509 12.05 18.60 9.19
C MET A 509 11.96 19.49 10.44
N SER A 510 11.37 20.68 10.27
CA SER A 510 11.23 21.69 11.32
C SER A 510 9.75 21.97 11.65
N PRO A 511 9.37 22.16 12.93
CA PRO A 511 10.16 21.85 14.12
C PRO A 511 10.63 20.38 14.15
N ASP A 512 11.77 20.11 14.78
CA ASP A 512 12.30 18.75 14.95
C ASP A 512 11.77 18.14 16.28
N LEU A 513 11.99 16.84 16.48
CA LEU A 513 11.68 16.12 17.71
C LEU A 513 12.84 15.21 18.11
N ALA A 514 13.21 15.24 19.40
CA ALA A 514 14.15 14.29 19.97
C ALA A 514 13.55 12.87 19.98
N ILE A 515 14.43 11.86 19.92
CA ILE A 515 14.06 10.46 20.17
C ILE A 515 14.70 10.09 21.51
N PRO A 516 13.91 9.86 22.57
CA PRO A 516 14.45 9.45 23.87
C PRO A 516 15.40 8.26 23.76
N GLY A 517 16.57 8.37 24.37
CA GLY A 517 17.61 7.33 24.34
C GLY A 517 18.44 7.25 23.05
N ALA A 518 18.11 8.00 21.99
CA ALA A 518 18.90 8.02 20.76
C ALA A 518 19.81 9.25 20.68
N VAL A 519 20.96 9.08 20.03
CA VAL A 519 21.93 10.16 19.77
C VAL A 519 21.55 11.04 18.57
N PHE A 520 20.35 10.86 18.00
CA PHE A 520 19.84 11.59 16.86
C PHE A 520 18.33 11.89 17.01
N THR A 521 17.85 12.90 16.31
CA THR A 521 16.44 13.32 16.29
C THR A 521 15.64 12.59 15.20
N PHE A 522 14.31 12.69 15.25
CA PHE A 522 13.43 12.24 14.16
C PHE A 522 13.76 12.94 12.83
N GLY A 523 14.08 14.24 12.85
CA GLY A 523 14.46 14.99 11.67
C GLY A 523 15.80 14.56 11.09
N THR A 524 16.76 14.20 11.95
CA THR A 524 18.02 13.58 11.54
C THR A 524 17.77 12.21 10.90
N LEU A 525 16.93 11.36 11.51
CA LEU A 525 16.56 10.06 10.98
C LEU A 525 15.88 10.17 9.61
N ALA A 526 14.87 11.02 9.47
CA ALA A 526 14.17 11.25 8.21
C ALA A 526 15.11 11.72 7.08
N ARG A 527 16.03 12.65 7.39
CA ARG A 527 17.03 13.12 6.43
C ARG A 527 18.08 12.05 6.09
N ALA A 528 18.47 11.23 7.06
CA ALA A 528 19.38 10.11 6.82
C ALA A 528 18.75 9.05 5.92
N GLN A 529 17.47 8.74 6.12
CA GLN A 529 16.69 7.85 5.26
C GLN A 529 16.58 8.40 3.83
N ALA A 530 16.25 9.69 3.68
CA ALA A 530 16.20 10.33 2.37
C ALA A 530 17.55 10.27 1.64
N ALA A 531 18.65 10.53 2.34
CA ALA A 531 20.00 10.45 1.79
C ALA A 531 20.42 9.03 1.42
N GLY A 532 20.14 8.06 2.29
CA GLY A 532 20.42 6.64 2.05
C GLY A 532 19.65 6.07 0.86
N ASP A 533 18.41 6.51 0.65
CA ASP A 533 17.59 6.12 -0.49
C ASP A 533 18.15 6.64 -1.82
N ILE A 534 18.57 7.92 -1.87
CA ILE A 534 19.23 8.48 -3.07
C ILE A 534 20.54 7.76 -3.39
N GLN A 535 21.32 7.40 -2.37
CA GLN A 535 22.54 6.61 -2.57
C GLN A 535 22.23 5.25 -3.20
N ALA A 536 21.19 4.56 -2.72
CA ALA A 536 20.75 3.29 -3.29
C ALA A 536 20.27 3.47 -4.75
N LEU A 537 19.42 4.47 -5.02
CA LEU A 537 18.94 4.75 -6.39
C LEU A 537 20.11 4.97 -7.36
N HIS A 538 21.10 5.79 -6.98
CA HIS A 538 22.28 6.01 -7.81
C HIS A 538 23.15 4.76 -7.99
N ALA A 539 23.32 3.94 -6.93
CA ALA A 539 24.05 2.67 -7.03
C ALA A 539 23.40 1.71 -8.04
N HIS A 540 22.07 1.79 -8.20
CA HIS A 540 21.32 1.06 -9.21
C HIS A 540 21.19 1.81 -10.55
N GLY A 541 21.90 2.92 -10.77
CA GLY A 541 21.84 3.69 -12.01
C GLY A 541 20.46 4.30 -12.31
N GLN A 542 19.65 4.53 -11.28
CA GLN A 542 18.33 5.15 -11.41
C GLN A 542 18.45 6.68 -11.47
N GLU A 543 17.61 7.32 -12.30
CA GLU A 543 17.59 8.78 -12.43
C GLU A 543 16.86 9.40 -11.24
N ALA A 544 17.60 10.09 -10.36
CA ALA A 544 17.03 10.74 -9.19
C ALA A 544 17.21 12.27 -9.22
N ILE A 545 16.12 12.98 -8.92
CA ILE A 545 16.05 14.44 -8.87
C ILE A 545 15.72 14.83 -7.43
N VAL A 546 16.66 15.49 -6.74
CA VAL A 546 16.46 15.93 -5.35
C VAL A 546 16.10 17.40 -5.30
N MET A 547 14.89 17.72 -4.83
CA MET A 547 14.35 19.08 -4.73
C MET A 547 14.00 19.44 -3.27
N PRO A 548 14.77 20.34 -2.64
CA PRO A 548 14.39 20.91 -1.35
C PRO A 548 13.11 21.72 -1.45
N LEU A 549 12.23 21.58 -0.46
CA LEU A 549 10.93 22.25 -0.39
C LEU A 549 11.03 23.67 0.22
N GLY A 550 12.10 23.95 0.97
CA GLY A 550 12.34 25.26 1.61
C GLY A 550 11.32 25.58 2.71
N LYS A 551 11.19 26.87 3.05
CA LYS A 551 10.30 27.33 4.14
C LYS A 551 8.81 27.19 3.81
N ASN A 552 8.44 27.11 2.54
CA ASN A 552 7.05 26.96 2.11
C ASN A 552 6.93 25.80 1.10
N PRO A 553 6.79 24.56 1.61
CA PRO A 553 6.73 23.37 0.77
C PRO A 553 5.68 23.40 -0.33
N PHE A 554 4.50 23.97 -0.04
CA PHE A 554 3.41 24.06 -0.99
C PHE A 554 3.76 24.96 -2.19
N VAL A 555 4.39 26.11 -1.92
CA VAL A 555 4.80 27.05 -2.98
C VAL A 555 5.88 26.43 -3.86
N ALA A 556 6.82 25.66 -3.30
CA ALA A 556 7.83 24.95 -4.07
C ALA A 556 7.21 23.93 -5.05
N ILE A 557 6.27 23.11 -4.58
CA ILE A 557 5.56 22.12 -5.42
C ILE A 557 4.68 22.82 -6.47
N GLN A 558 4.01 23.92 -6.11
CA GLN A 558 3.23 24.71 -7.06
C GLN A 558 4.11 25.34 -8.15
N ALA A 559 5.30 25.83 -7.80
CA ALA A 559 6.25 26.38 -8.77
C ALA A 559 6.75 25.31 -9.75
N LEU A 560 7.04 24.11 -9.26
CA LEU A 560 7.37 22.95 -10.09
C LEU A 560 6.20 22.59 -11.02
N THR A 561 5.00 22.46 -10.45
CA THR A 561 3.77 22.12 -11.20
C THR A 561 3.51 23.14 -12.32
N LYS A 562 3.55 24.44 -12.00
CA LYS A 562 3.39 25.53 -12.98
C LYS A 562 4.43 25.47 -14.09
N SER A 563 5.65 25.05 -13.78
CA SER A 563 6.72 24.91 -14.76
C SER A 563 6.50 23.71 -15.68
N LEU A 564 5.78 22.68 -15.24
CA LEU A 564 5.43 21.50 -16.03
C LEU A 564 4.16 21.71 -16.88
N THR A 565 3.26 22.60 -16.48
CA THR A 565 2.06 22.93 -17.26
C THR A 565 2.42 23.86 -18.44
N PRO A 566 1.94 23.59 -19.67
CA PRO A 566 2.05 24.52 -20.78
C PRO A 566 1.45 25.89 -20.45
N ARG A 567 2.09 26.98 -20.85
CA ARG A 567 1.44 28.30 -20.81
C ARG A 567 0.33 28.30 -21.86
N THR A 568 -0.93 28.38 -21.43
CA THR A 568 -2.04 28.70 -22.32
C THR A 568 -1.76 30.06 -22.96
N LYS A 569 -1.57 30.09 -24.29
CA LYS A 569 -1.61 31.35 -25.04
C LYS A 569 -3.04 31.87 -24.95
N VAL A 570 -3.30 32.80 -24.04
CA VAL A 570 -4.51 33.61 -24.11
C VAL A 570 -4.40 34.42 -25.40
N ARG A 571 -5.15 34.05 -26.44
CA ARG A 571 -5.34 34.92 -27.61
C ARG A 571 -5.96 36.22 -27.10
N PRO A 572 -5.37 37.40 -27.37
CA PRO A 572 -6.02 38.65 -27.05
C PRO A 572 -7.39 38.66 -27.73
N SER A 573 -8.44 38.93 -26.96
CA SER A 573 -9.75 39.28 -27.49
C SER A 573 -9.55 40.42 -28.49
N THR A 574 -9.79 40.15 -29.78
CA THR A 574 -9.94 41.19 -30.78
C THR A 574 -11.20 41.96 -30.44
N SER A 575 -11.10 43.01 -29.65
CA SER A 575 -12.17 43.99 -29.52
C SER A 575 -12.30 44.69 -30.86
N THR A 576 -13.35 44.34 -31.60
CA THR A 576 -13.84 45.11 -32.74
C THR A 576 -14.20 46.50 -32.22
N ARG A 577 -13.30 47.46 -32.47
CA ARG A 577 -13.58 48.90 -32.39
C ARG A 577 -14.72 49.19 -33.37
N SER A 578 -15.94 49.31 -32.85
CA SER A 578 -17.05 49.94 -33.54
C SER A 578 -16.64 51.36 -33.92
N LYS A 579 -16.50 51.61 -35.23
CA LYS A 579 -16.40 52.96 -35.79
C LYS A 579 -17.79 53.57 -35.76
N THR A 580 -18.06 54.44 -34.80
CA THR A 580 -19.14 55.43 -34.88
C THR A 580 -18.85 56.39 -36.04
N ARG A 581 -19.52 56.19 -37.17
CA ARG A 581 -19.68 57.23 -38.20
C ARG A 581 -20.72 58.22 -37.70
N GLY A 582 -20.29 59.45 -37.48
CA GLY A 582 -21.19 60.58 -37.30
C GLY A 582 -21.94 60.86 -38.60
N SER A 583 -23.25 61.08 -38.49
CA SER A 583 -24.08 61.71 -39.51
C SER A 583 -24.70 62.96 -38.89
N SER A 584 -24.20 64.12 -39.30
CA SER A 584 -24.82 65.42 -39.11
C SER A 584 -25.58 65.83 -40.37
N GLN A 585 -26.69 66.57 -40.16
CA GLN A 585 -27.54 67.30 -41.14
C GLN A 585 -28.59 66.42 -41.86
N LYS A 586 -29.88 66.77 -41.91
CA LYS A 586 -30.62 68.04 -41.72
C LYS A 586 -31.87 67.83 -40.87
#